data_AF-A0A923XFY8-F1
#
_entry.id   AF-A0A923XFY8-F1
#
_cell.length_a   1.000
_cell.length_b   1.000
_cell.length_c   1.000
_cell.angle_alpha   90.00
_cell.angle_beta   90.00
_cell.angle_gamma   90.00
#
_symmetry.space_group_name_H-M   'P 1'
#
loop_
_entity.id
_entity.type
_entity.pdbx_description
1 polymer ?
#
loop_
_entity_poly.entity_id
_entity_poly.type
_entity_poly.pdbx_seq_one_letter_code
_entity_poly.pdbx_strand_id
1 'polypeptide(L)'
;MQQLEALTREAVALAGGALPLTAGEGEVARQMQICNACRYCEGFCAVFPAMTRRLDFNKADIHYLANLCHNCGACLHACQYAPPHEFAVNVPQALAVVRVQTYADYAWPPALGALYQRNGLTVALATASGLALFLVLLLLWSGGSLVHAPLAGNFYAVFPHNTLVAMFGAVFLFAIVALGIGAANFWRSVAPGRPETGGAA
;
A
#
# COMPACT_ATOMS: atom_id res chain seq x y z
N MET A 1 -30.99 -11.67 -16.36
CA MET A 1 -31.54 -11.36 -15.03
C MET A 1 -30.45 -11.26 -13.96
N GLN A 2 -29.52 -12.23 -13.85
CA GLN A 2 -28.43 -12.19 -12.85
C GLN A 2 -27.60 -10.89 -12.83
N GLN A 3 -27.27 -10.32 -13.99
CA GLN A 3 -26.50 -9.07 -14.06
C GLN A 3 -27.28 -7.85 -13.54
N LEU A 4 -28.59 -7.80 -13.81
CA LEU A 4 -29.47 -6.74 -13.32
C LEU A 4 -29.67 -6.84 -11.80
N GLU A 5 -29.82 -8.05 -11.28
CA GLU A 5 -29.92 -8.31 -9.84
C GLU A 5 -28.61 -7.99 -9.08
N ALA A 6 -27.46 -8.18 -9.72
CA ALA A 6 -26.16 -7.76 -9.18
C ALA A 6 -26.07 -6.23 -9.11
N LEU A 7 -26.37 -5.53 -10.20
CA LEU A 7 -26.37 -4.06 -10.26
C LEU A 7 -27.38 -3.43 -9.29
N THR A 8 -28.55 -4.05 -9.10
CA THR A 8 -29.57 -3.55 -8.16
C THR A 8 -29.10 -3.71 -6.70
N ARG A 9 -28.44 -4.82 -6.37
CA ARG A 9 -27.85 -5.00 -5.03
C ARG A 9 -26.70 -4.05 -4.76
N GLU A 10 -25.84 -3.80 -5.75
CA GLU A 10 -24.78 -2.80 -5.66
C GLU A 10 -25.36 -1.40 -5.42
N ALA A 11 -26.40 -1.01 -6.17
CA ALA A 11 -27.06 0.27 -6.00
C ALA A 11 -27.68 0.45 -4.59
N VAL A 12 -28.30 -0.60 -4.04
CA VAL A 12 -28.85 -0.59 -2.68
C VAL A 12 -27.73 -0.52 -1.63
N ALA A 13 -26.63 -1.25 -1.81
CA ALA A 13 -25.47 -1.20 -0.93
C ALA A 13 -24.82 0.20 -0.91
N LEU A 14 -24.64 0.80 -2.09
CA LEU A 14 -24.16 2.16 -2.26
C LEU A 14 -25.09 3.19 -1.58
N ALA A 15 -26.40 3.03 -1.73
CA ALA A 15 -27.39 3.89 -1.06
C ALA A 15 -27.37 3.73 0.47
N GLY A 16 -27.01 2.56 0.97
CA GLY A 16 -26.80 2.26 2.40
C GLY A 16 -25.44 2.70 2.95
N GLY A 17 -24.56 3.29 2.11
CA GLY A 17 -23.22 3.71 2.51
C GLY A 17 -22.20 2.59 2.61
N ALA A 18 -22.49 1.39 2.07
CA ALA A 18 -21.51 0.33 1.92
C ALA A 18 -20.76 0.51 0.59
N LEU A 19 -19.44 0.77 0.64
CA LEU A 19 -18.66 0.85 -0.58
C LEU A 19 -18.56 -0.54 -1.24
N PRO A 20 -18.71 -0.63 -2.57
CA PRO A 20 -18.53 -1.88 -3.27
C PRO A 20 -17.08 -2.37 -3.10
N LEU A 21 -16.93 -3.66 -2.77
CA LEU A 21 -15.64 -4.28 -2.62
C LEU A 21 -14.99 -4.53 -3.98
N THR A 22 -13.69 -4.29 -4.09
CA THR A 22 -12.90 -4.79 -5.24
C THR A 22 -12.86 -6.31 -5.24
N ALA A 23 -12.45 -6.94 -6.34
CA ALA A 23 -12.32 -8.40 -6.40
C ALA A 23 -11.37 -8.96 -5.32
N GLY A 24 -10.27 -8.25 -5.02
CA GLY A 24 -9.33 -8.62 -3.96
C GLY A 24 -9.94 -8.47 -2.57
N GLU A 25 -10.65 -7.38 -2.33
CA GLU A 25 -11.38 -7.14 -1.07
C GLU A 25 -12.47 -8.21 -0.86
N GLY A 26 -13.25 -8.52 -1.91
CA GLY A 26 -14.29 -9.55 -1.86
C GLY A 26 -13.74 -10.95 -1.58
N GLU A 27 -12.56 -11.28 -2.11
CA GLU A 27 -11.90 -12.56 -1.81
C GLU A 27 -11.42 -12.62 -0.35
N VAL A 28 -10.88 -11.52 0.19
CA VAL A 28 -10.57 -11.43 1.63
C VAL A 28 -11.84 -11.60 2.45
N ALA A 29 -12.93 -10.91 2.11
CA ALA A 29 -14.20 -11.02 2.81
C ALA A 29 -14.71 -12.47 2.84
N ARG A 30 -14.68 -13.17 1.70
CA ARG A 30 -15.06 -14.58 1.58
C ARG A 30 -14.22 -15.47 2.49
N GLN A 31 -12.89 -15.33 2.43
CA GLN A 31 -12.01 -16.15 3.25
C GLN A 31 -12.16 -15.85 4.74
N MET A 32 -12.29 -14.57 5.12
CA MET A 32 -12.52 -14.19 6.52
C MET A 32 -13.85 -14.73 7.04
N GLN A 33 -14.90 -14.76 6.22
CA GLN A 33 -16.18 -15.40 6.58
C GLN A 33 -16.02 -16.90 6.85
N ILE A 34 -15.28 -17.62 5.99
CA ILE A 34 -14.98 -19.05 6.19
C ILE A 34 -14.14 -19.24 7.46
N CYS A 35 -13.11 -18.41 7.67
CA CYS A 35 -12.26 -18.47 8.85
C CYS A 35 -13.03 -18.21 10.15
N ASN A 36 -13.97 -17.25 10.14
CA ASN A 36 -14.80 -16.91 11.29
C ASN A 36 -15.77 -18.04 11.67
N ALA A 37 -16.23 -18.81 10.67
CA ALA A 37 -17.04 -20.00 10.90
C ALA A 37 -16.21 -21.21 11.38
N CYS A 38 -15.03 -21.44 10.78
CA CYS A 38 -14.23 -22.65 11.01
C CYS A 38 -13.36 -22.57 12.28
N ARG A 39 -12.67 -21.45 12.49
CA ARG A 39 -11.79 -21.15 13.65
C ARG A 39 -10.69 -22.17 13.99
N TYR A 40 -10.48 -23.21 13.20
CA TYR A 40 -9.53 -24.27 13.48
C TYR A 40 -8.08 -23.79 13.64
N CYS A 41 -7.67 -22.80 12.83
CA CYS A 41 -6.32 -22.25 12.84
C CYS A 41 -6.17 -20.98 13.70
N GLU A 42 -7.11 -20.68 14.60
CA GLU A 42 -7.13 -19.41 15.35
C GLU A 42 -5.89 -19.19 16.24
N GLY A 43 -5.27 -20.27 16.75
CA GLY A 43 -4.03 -20.20 17.53
C GLY A 43 -2.75 -19.96 16.72
N PHE A 44 -2.82 -20.04 15.38
CA PHE A 44 -1.64 -19.93 14.51
C PHE A 44 -1.48 -18.55 13.88
N CYS A 45 -2.47 -17.66 13.99
CA CYS A 45 -2.47 -16.39 13.27
C CYS A 45 -2.86 -15.21 14.15
N ALA A 46 -1.94 -14.25 14.26
CA ALA A 46 -2.11 -13.05 15.08
C ALA A 46 -3.24 -12.11 14.58
N VAL A 47 -3.76 -12.32 13.37
CA VAL A 47 -4.90 -11.57 12.83
C VAL A 47 -6.23 -12.07 13.42
N PHE A 48 -6.31 -13.34 13.84
CA PHE A 48 -7.57 -13.94 14.30
C PHE A 48 -8.23 -13.21 15.48
N PRO A 49 -7.51 -12.81 16.54
CA PRO A 49 -8.11 -12.09 17.66
C PRO A 49 -8.85 -10.80 17.25
N ALA A 50 -8.42 -10.16 16.16
CA ALA A 50 -9.12 -9.03 15.59
C ALA A 50 -10.27 -9.46 14.66
N MET A 51 -10.04 -10.48 13.84
CA MET A 51 -11.01 -11.00 12.88
C MET A 51 -12.28 -11.53 13.58
N THR A 52 -12.14 -12.31 14.66
CA THR A 52 -13.29 -12.94 15.35
C THR A 52 -14.19 -11.95 16.12
N ARG A 53 -13.80 -10.67 16.20
CA ARG A 53 -14.61 -9.59 16.79
C ARG A 53 -15.56 -8.96 15.79
N ARG A 54 -15.55 -9.41 14.54
CA ARG A 54 -16.34 -8.88 13.43
C ARG A 54 -17.40 -9.89 13.02
N LEU A 55 -18.58 -9.39 12.66
CA LEU A 55 -19.71 -10.19 12.18
C LEU A 55 -19.80 -10.19 10.66
N ASP A 56 -19.38 -9.10 10.04
CA ASP A 56 -19.21 -8.89 8.61
C ASP A 56 -17.79 -8.36 8.31
N PHE A 57 -17.43 -8.32 7.03
CA PHE A 57 -16.12 -7.86 6.58
C PHE A 57 -16.31 -6.77 5.53
N ASN A 58 -16.53 -5.54 6.00
CA ASN A 58 -16.57 -4.34 5.16
C ASN A 58 -15.14 -3.93 4.73
N LYS A 59 -15.06 -2.90 3.88
CA LYS A 59 -13.80 -2.42 3.31
C LYS A 59 -12.80 -1.97 4.39
N ALA A 60 -13.26 -1.18 5.36
CA ALA A 60 -12.43 -0.71 6.48
C ALA A 60 -11.80 -1.88 7.26
N ASP A 61 -12.60 -2.91 7.55
CA ASP A 61 -12.14 -4.11 8.26
C ASP A 61 -11.15 -4.92 7.44
N ILE A 62 -11.40 -5.09 6.14
CA ILE A 62 -10.49 -5.76 5.22
C ILE A 62 -9.14 -5.04 5.16
N HIS A 63 -9.14 -3.72 5.01
CA HIS A 63 -7.91 -2.91 4.98
C HIS A 63 -7.14 -3.00 6.30
N TYR A 64 -7.85 -2.97 7.42
CA TYR A 64 -7.26 -3.15 8.75
C TYR A 64 -6.60 -4.52 8.90
N LEU A 65 -7.33 -5.60 8.58
CA LEU A 65 -6.80 -6.97 8.70
C LEU A 65 -5.63 -7.23 7.75
N ALA A 66 -5.66 -6.66 6.54
CA ALA A 66 -4.57 -6.77 5.57
C ALA A 66 -3.26 -6.16 6.10
N ASN A 67 -3.35 -5.03 6.79
CA ASN A 67 -2.20 -4.34 7.40
C ASN A 67 -1.81 -4.89 8.78
N LEU A 68 -2.66 -5.72 9.41
CA LEU A 68 -2.32 -6.49 10.60
C LEU A 68 -1.58 -7.80 10.26
N CYS A 69 -1.73 -8.30 9.04
CA CYS A 69 -1.10 -9.55 8.59
C CYS A 69 0.41 -9.38 8.34
N HIS A 70 1.22 -10.23 8.96
CA HIS A 70 2.68 -10.28 8.73
C HIS A 70 3.10 -11.31 7.66
N ASN A 71 2.16 -11.94 6.97
CA ASN A 71 2.42 -12.88 5.88
C ASN A 71 3.34 -14.07 6.29
N CYS A 72 3.24 -14.55 7.54
CA CYS A 72 4.09 -15.63 8.06
C CYS A 72 3.71 -17.03 7.54
N GLY A 73 2.50 -17.22 6.99
CA GLY A 73 2.06 -18.49 6.40
C GLY A 73 1.56 -19.56 7.38
N ALA A 74 1.68 -19.37 8.69
CA ALA A 74 1.29 -20.40 9.67
C ALA A 74 -0.20 -20.83 9.57
N CYS A 75 -1.12 -19.88 9.35
CA CYS A 75 -2.52 -20.20 9.11
C CYS A 75 -2.76 -21.03 7.85
N LEU A 76 -1.98 -20.81 6.78
CA LEU A 76 -2.10 -21.55 5.53
C LEU A 76 -1.72 -23.02 5.75
N HIS A 77 -0.61 -23.27 6.43
CA HIS A 77 -0.14 -24.64 6.70
C HIS A 77 -1.07 -25.42 7.65
N ALA A 78 -1.77 -24.74 8.54
CA ALA A 78 -2.74 -25.35 9.46
C ALA A 78 -4.18 -25.43 8.89
N CYS A 79 -4.45 -24.86 7.71
CA CYS A 79 -5.80 -24.73 7.19
C CYS A 79 -6.30 -26.04 6.56
N GLN A 80 -7.44 -26.54 7.03
CA GLN A 80 -8.11 -27.71 6.42
C GLN A 80 -8.65 -27.44 5.01
N TYR A 81 -8.85 -26.16 4.68
CA TYR A 81 -9.42 -25.69 3.42
C TYR A 81 -8.39 -25.03 2.50
N ALA A 82 -7.09 -25.18 2.80
CA ALA A 82 -6.03 -24.75 1.89
C ALA A 82 -6.13 -25.50 0.54
N PRO A 83 -5.59 -24.93 -0.56
CA PRO A 83 -5.48 -25.66 -1.82
C PRO A 83 -4.82 -27.04 -1.61
N PRO A 84 -5.31 -28.11 -2.27
CA PRO A 84 -6.25 -28.10 -3.40
C PRO A 84 -7.75 -28.20 -3.03
N HIS A 85 -8.14 -27.98 -1.76
CA HIS A 85 -9.55 -27.98 -1.36
C HIS A 85 -10.38 -26.98 -2.20
N GLU A 86 -11.65 -27.27 -2.45
CA GLU A 86 -12.53 -26.45 -3.33
C GLU A 86 -12.67 -24.99 -2.88
N PHE A 87 -12.62 -24.74 -1.56
CA PHE A 87 -12.64 -23.37 -1.01
C PHE A 87 -11.34 -22.60 -1.23
N ALA A 88 -10.24 -23.28 -1.54
CA ALA A 88 -8.93 -22.72 -1.87
C ALA A 88 -8.47 -21.58 -0.95
N VAL A 89 -8.63 -21.75 0.37
CA VAL A 89 -8.36 -20.68 1.36
C VAL A 89 -6.87 -20.40 1.44
N ASN A 90 -6.46 -19.21 1.02
CA ASN A 90 -5.09 -18.71 1.11
C ASN A 90 -5.04 -17.30 1.70
N VAL A 91 -5.17 -17.22 3.02
CA VAL A 91 -5.25 -15.96 3.77
C VAL A 91 -4.01 -15.08 3.57
N PRO A 92 -2.76 -15.59 3.64
CA PRO A 92 -1.57 -14.77 3.41
C PRO A 92 -1.59 -14.11 2.04
N GLN A 93 -1.91 -14.87 0.97
CA GLN A 93 -1.95 -14.33 -0.38
C GLN A 93 -3.06 -13.29 -0.55
N ALA A 94 -4.29 -13.59 -0.12
CA ALA A 94 -5.42 -12.69 -0.27
C ALA A 94 -5.19 -11.35 0.45
N LEU A 95 -4.73 -11.40 1.72
CA LEU A 95 -4.40 -10.20 2.49
C LEU A 95 -3.20 -9.43 1.90
N ALA A 96 -2.20 -10.12 1.35
CA ALA A 96 -1.06 -9.46 0.71
C ALA A 96 -1.47 -8.65 -0.53
N VAL A 97 -2.40 -9.17 -1.35
CA VAL A 97 -2.93 -8.46 -2.51
C VAL A 97 -3.59 -7.14 -2.09
N VAL A 98 -4.51 -7.20 -1.12
CA VAL A 98 -5.18 -6.00 -0.60
C VAL A 98 -4.18 -5.05 0.06
N ARG A 99 -3.24 -5.56 0.86
CA ARG A 99 -2.23 -4.71 1.52
C ARG A 99 -1.44 -3.87 0.51
N VAL A 100 -1.02 -4.46 -0.61
CA VAL A 100 -0.31 -3.71 -1.67
C VAL A 100 -1.21 -2.64 -2.31
N GLN A 101 -2.51 -2.91 -2.49
CA GLN A 101 -3.46 -1.91 -2.96
C GLN A 101 -3.52 -0.72 -1.98
N THR A 102 -3.64 -1.00 -0.68
CA THR A 102 -3.70 0.06 0.35
C THR A 102 -2.47 0.97 0.34
N TYR A 103 -1.28 0.46 -0.02
CA TYR A 103 -0.09 1.32 -0.10
C TYR A 103 -0.22 2.41 -1.16
N ALA A 104 -0.86 2.11 -2.29
CA ALA A 104 -1.12 3.11 -3.32
C ALA A 104 -2.28 4.02 -2.94
N ASP A 105 -3.36 3.46 -2.38
CA ASP A 105 -4.58 4.21 -2.06
C ASP A 105 -4.36 5.26 -0.96
N TYR A 106 -3.52 4.96 0.03
CA TYR A 106 -3.18 5.88 1.11
C TYR A 106 -1.88 6.65 0.86
N ALA A 107 -1.22 6.47 -0.29
CA ALA A 107 -0.03 7.25 -0.63
C ALA A 107 -0.39 8.73 -0.83
N TRP A 108 0.42 9.61 -0.26
CA TRP A 108 0.33 11.05 -0.52
C TRP A 108 1.66 11.58 -1.07
N PRO A 109 1.65 12.39 -2.13
CA PRO A 109 0.49 12.77 -2.96
C PRO A 109 -0.08 11.60 -3.79
N PRO A 110 -1.38 11.61 -4.16
CA PRO A 110 -2.02 10.51 -4.89
C PRO A 110 -1.36 10.16 -6.22
N ALA A 111 -0.80 11.16 -6.91
CA ALA A 111 -0.05 10.95 -8.14
C ALA A 111 1.13 9.98 -7.93
N LEU A 112 1.84 10.07 -6.80
CA LEU A 112 2.94 9.15 -6.50
C LEU A 112 2.44 7.73 -6.22
N GLY A 113 1.25 7.58 -5.64
CA GLY A 113 0.58 6.28 -5.49
C GLY A 113 0.26 5.62 -6.85
N ALA A 114 -0.25 6.40 -7.80
CA ALA A 114 -0.51 5.92 -9.16
C ALA A 114 0.78 5.51 -9.89
N LEU A 115 1.87 6.27 -9.71
CA LEU A 115 3.18 5.92 -10.23
C LEU A 115 3.74 4.63 -9.59
N TYR A 116 3.47 4.40 -8.29
CA TYR A 116 3.90 3.19 -7.58
C TYR A 116 3.27 1.91 -8.17
N GLN A 117 2.04 1.96 -8.68
CA GLN A 117 1.42 0.82 -9.37
C GLN A 117 2.17 0.40 -10.64
N ARG A 118 3.02 1.28 -11.19
CA ARG A 118 3.90 1.01 -12.35
C ARG A 118 5.38 1.15 -11.97
N ASN A 119 5.72 0.74 -10.75
CA ASN A 119 7.02 0.98 -10.12
C ASN A 119 8.23 0.68 -11.02
N GLY A 120 8.26 -0.44 -11.76
CA GLY A 120 9.42 -0.84 -12.56
C GLY A 120 9.81 0.21 -13.61
N LEU A 121 8.87 0.65 -14.45
CA LEU A 121 9.14 1.65 -15.48
C LEU A 121 9.39 3.03 -14.86
N THR A 122 8.57 3.42 -13.88
CA THR A 122 8.70 4.70 -13.20
C THR A 122 10.07 4.87 -12.55
N VAL A 123 10.52 3.87 -11.78
CA VAL A 123 11.80 3.93 -11.08
C VAL A 123 12.96 3.95 -12.07
N ALA A 124 12.89 3.16 -13.15
CA ALA A 124 13.90 3.17 -14.20
C ALA A 124 14.03 4.54 -14.86
N LEU A 125 12.90 5.15 -15.29
CA LEU A 125 12.89 6.47 -15.91
C LEU A 125 13.34 7.57 -14.94
N ALA A 126 12.82 7.58 -13.71
CA ALA A 126 13.21 8.56 -12.70
C ALA A 126 14.71 8.49 -12.37
N THR A 127 15.27 7.28 -12.27
CA THR A 127 16.70 7.08 -12.02
C THR A 127 17.55 7.53 -13.22
N ALA A 128 17.16 7.15 -14.44
CA ALA A 128 17.86 7.55 -15.66
C ALA A 128 17.82 9.07 -15.86
N SER A 129 16.65 9.70 -15.71
CA SER A 129 16.47 11.15 -15.79
C SER A 129 17.21 11.89 -14.68
N GLY A 130 17.19 11.36 -13.44
CA GLY A 130 17.92 11.95 -12.32
C GLY A 130 19.44 11.92 -12.52
N LEU A 131 19.97 10.79 -12.99
CA LEU A 131 21.39 10.67 -13.32
C LEU A 131 21.78 11.58 -14.50
N ALA A 132 20.98 11.60 -15.56
CA ALA A 132 21.22 12.48 -16.70
C ALA A 132 21.19 13.96 -16.30
N LEU A 133 20.18 14.37 -15.53
CA LEU A 133 20.08 15.74 -15.00
C LEU A 133 21.29 16.08 -14.13
N PHE A 134 21.70 15.18 -13.25
CA PHE A 134 22.88 15.37 -12.40
C PHE A 134 24.15 15.58 -13.22
N LEU A 135 24.40 14.75 -14.24
CA LEU A 135 25.56 14.88 -15.12
C LEU A 135 25.53 16.17 -15.95
N VAL A 136 24.36 16.58 -16.43
CA VAL A 136 24.17 17.85 -17.16
C VAL A 136 24.43 19.05 -16.25
N LEU A 137 23.88 19.05 -15.03
CA LEU A 137 24.11 20.12 -14.06
C LEU A 137 25.58 20.22 -13.68
N LEU A 138 26.25 19.07 -13.50
CA LEU A 138 27.68 19.03 -13.21
C LEU A 138 28.51 19.60 -14.36
N LEU A 139 28.21 19.20 -15.61
CA LEU A 139 28.84 19.74 -16.83
C LEU A 139 28.71 21.26 -16.94
N LEU A 140 27.51 21.79 -16.67
CA LEU A 140 27.24 23.23 -16.74
C LEU A 140 27.98 23.97 -15.63
N TRP A 141 28.07 23.39 -14.43
CA TRP A 141 28.75 24.01 -13.31
C TRP A 141 30.28 23.98 -13.43
N SER A 142 30.84 22.93 -14.05
CA SER A 142 32.27 22.76 -14.25
C SER A 142 32.84 23.47 -15.50
N GLY A 143 32.05 24.33 -16.16
CA GLY A 143 32.49 25.06 -17.36
C GLY A 143 32.60 24.20 -18.62
N GLY A 144 31.86 23.09 -18.70
CA GLY A 144 31.75 22.24 -19.88
C GLY A 144 32.69 21.02 -19.91
N SER A 145 33.49 20.80 -18.87
CA SER A 145 34.38 19.62 -18.76
C SER A 145 34.08 18.79 -17.52
N LEU A 146 33.90 17.48 -17.68
CA LEU A 146 33.81 16.52 -16.55
C LEU A 146 35.19 16.14 -16.00
N VAL A 147 36.26 16.48 -16.72
CA VAL A 147 37.65 16.25 -16.29
C VAL A 147 38.12 17.50 -15.56
N HIS A 148 38.42 17.37 -14.28
CA HIS A 148 38.86 18.45 -13.40
C HIS A 148 40.24 18.15 -12.82
N ALA A 149 40.96 19.19 -12.38
CA ALA A 149 42.21 19.04 -11.66
C ALA A 149 42.00 18.26 -10.34
N PRO A 150 43.04 17.61 -9.78
CA PRO A 150 42.92 16.86 -8.53
C PRO A 150 42.51 17.79 -7.37
N LEU A 151 41.33 17.59 -6.79
CA LEU A 151 40.81 18.41 -5.67
C LEU A 151 41.45 18.08 -4.31
N ALA A 152 42.63 17.46 -4.29
CA ALA A 152 43.36 17.06 -3.08
C ALA A 152 42.49 16.31 -2.02
N GLY A 153 41.47 15.56 -2.46
CA GLY A 153 40.56 14.81 -1.59
C GLY A 153 39.45 15.64 -0.91
N ASN A 154 39.32 16.93 -1.20
CA ASN A 154 38.27 17.76 -0.60
C ASN A 154 36.92 17.61 -1.34
N PHE A 155 36.14 16.60 -0.97
CA PHE A 155 34.81 16.33 -1.51
C PHE A 155 33.86 17.53 -1.44
N TYR A 156 33.91 18.31 -0.34
CA TYR A 156 33.01 19.44 -0.12
C TYR A 156 33.31 20.65 -1.02
N ALA A 157 34.45 20.66 -1.71
CA ALA A 157 34.73 21.67 -2.73
C ALA A 157 33.85 21.46 -3.98
N VAL A 158 33.40 20.23 -4.24
CA VAL A 158 32.47 19.90 -5.34
C VAL A 158 31.03 19.87 -4.84
N PHE A 159 30.80 19.26 -3.67
CA PHE A 159 29.46 19.14 -3.08
C PHE A 159 29.44 19.81 -1.71
N PRO A 160 29.15 21.11 -1.61
CA PRO A 160 29.15 21.82 -0.34
C PRO A 160 28.25 21.14 0.68
N HIS A 161 28.72 21.04 1.93
CA HIS A 161 28.00 20.34 3.00
C HIS A 161 26.55 20.84 3.14
N ASN A 162 26.36 22.15 3.15
CA ASN A 162 25.04 22.77 3.28
C ASN A 162 24.10 22.44 2.12
N THR A 163 24.64 22.24 0.90
CA THR A 163 23.84 21.79 -0.26
C THR A 163 23.32 20.38 -0.04
N LEU A 164 24.17 19.47 0.44
CA LEU A 164 23.76 18.10 0.75
C LEU A 164 22.73 18.06 1.88
N VAL A 165 22.96 18.82 2.95
CA VAL A 165 22.02 18.96 4.06
C VAL A 165 20.68 19.49 3.58
N ALA A 166 20.67 20.53 2.75
CA ALA A 166 19.43 21.09 2.22
C ALA A 166 18.69 20.10 1.32
N MET A 167 19.38 19.45 0.38
CA MET A 167 18.78 18.50 -0.56
C MET A 167 18.20 17.28 0.15
N PHE A 168 19.01 16.57 0.95
CA PHE A 168 18.56 15.37 1.65
C PHE A 168 17.58 15.71 2.79
N GLY A 169 17.78 16.83 3.47
CA GLY A 169 16.87 17.32 4.50
C GLY A 169 15.49 17.63 3.94
N ALA A 170 15.40 18.28 2.77
CA ALA A 170 14.12 18.54 2.11
C ALA A 170 13.39 17.25 1.73
N VAL A 171 14.10 16.27 1.16
CA VAL A 171 13.52 14.96 0.82
C VAL A 171 13.05 14.21 2.07
N PHE A 172 13.85 14.24 3.14
CA PHE A 172 13.50 13.61 4.41
C PHE A 172 12.24 14.23 5.05
N LEU A 173 12.17 15.57 5.09
CA LEU A 173 10.98 16.27 5.60
C LEU A 173 9.74 15.94 4.77
N PHE A 174 9.88 15.92 3.44
CA PHE A 174 8.80 15.50 2.55
C PHE A 174 8.35 14.05 2.87
N ALA A 175 9.28 13.12 3.07
CA ALA A 175 8.97 11.74 3.41
C ALA A 175 8.21 11.62 4.75
N ILE A 176 8.62 12.38 5.78
CA ILE A 176 7.88 12.44 7.06
C ILE A 176 6.46 12.95 6.84
N VAL A 177 6.28 14.04 6.10
CA VAL A 177 4.96 14.63 5.83
C VAL A 177 4.08 13.64 5.05
N ALA A 178 4.61 13.05 3.98
CA ALA A 178 3.90 12.06 3.17
C ALA A 178 3.46 10.85 3.99
N LEU A 179 4.36 10.29 4.80
CA LEU A 179 4.04 9.17 5.69
C LEU A 179 3.00 9.57 6.74
N GLY A 180 3.15 10.74 7.36
CA GLY A 180 2.23 11.24 8.38
C GLY A 180 0.81 11.43 7.83
N ILE A 181 0.68 12.01 6.62
CA ILE A 181 -0.61 12.19 5.95
C ILE A 181 -1.21 10.84 5.57
N GLY A 182 -0.43 9.96 4.92
CA GLY A 182 -0.92 8.64 4.49
C GLY A 182 -1.40 7.80 5.67
N ALA A 183 -0.62 7.77 6.76
CA ALA A 183 -0.96 7.04 7.95
C ALA A 183 -2.19 7.66 8.66
N ALA A 184 -2.28 9.00 8.76
CA ALA A 184 -3.48 9.67 9.27
C ALA A 184 -4.75 9.35 8.46
N ASN A 185 -4.65 9.30 7.13
CA ASN A 185 -5.76 8.94 6.25
C ASN A 185 -6.17 7.47 6.45
N PHE A 186 -5.20 6.56 6.53
CA PHE A 186 -5.44 5.16 6.86
C PHE A 186 -6.19 5.02 8.19
N TRP A 187 -5.68 5.60 9.28
CA TRP A 187 -6.32 5.51 10.60
C TRP A 187 -7.73 6.08 10.61
N ARG A 188 -7.98 7.19 9.91
CA ARG A 188 -9.33 7.77 9.82
C ARG A 188 -10.31 6.85 9.07
N SER A 189 -9.83 6.11 8.06
CA SER A 189 -10.66 5.21 7.25
C SER A 189 -10.98 3.89 7.93
N VAL A 190 -10.13 3.41 8.85
CA VAL A 190 -10.33 2.15 9.58
C VAL A 190 -10.88 2.34 11.00
N ALA A 191 -11.15 3.60 11.40
CA ALA A 191 -11.65 3.91 12.74
C ALA A 191 -13.09 3.39 12.94
N PRO A 192 -13.38 2.68 14.05
CA PRO A 192 -14.73 2.19 14.33
C PRO A 192 -15.75 3.33 14.45
N GLY A 193 -16.94 3.18 13.85
CA GLY A 193 -18.10 4.03 14.11
C GLY A 193 -18.26 5.28 13.22
N ARG A 194 -17.49 5.41 12.13
CA ARG A 194 -17.84 6.35 11.05
C ARG A 194 -18.49 5.59 9.90
N PRO A 195 -19.70 5.97 9.45
CA PRO A 195 -20.19 5.50 8.15
C PRO A 195 -19.18 5.88 7.07
N GLU A 196 -18.97 5.01 6.09
CA GLU A 196 -18.04 5.24 4.99
C GLU A 196 -18.53 6.43 4.15
N THR A 197 -18.17 7.65 4.55
CA THR A 197 -18.34 8.83 3.71
C THR A 197 -17.31 8.70 2.61
N GLY A 198 -17.76 8.28 1.42
CA GLY A 198 -16.95 8.14 0.23
C GLY A 198 -16.02 9.33 0.04
N GLY A 199 -14.75 9.14 0.39
CA GLY A 199 -13.69 10.05 0.01
C GLY A 199 -13.52 9.91 -1.48
N ALA A 200 -14.08 10.84 -2.23
CA ALA A 200 -13.74 11.02 -3.63
C ALA A 200 -12.23 11.34 -3.72
N ALA A 201 -11.47 10.41 -4.31
CA ALA A 201 -10.14 10.62 -4.84
C ALA A 201 -9.98 9.76 -6.09
#